data_AF-A0A954D797-F1
#
_entry.id   AF-A0A954D797-F1
#
_cell.length_a   1.000
_cell.length_b   1.000
_cell.length_c   1.000
_cell.angle_alpha   90.00
_cell.angle_beta   90.00
_cell.angle_gamma   90.00
#
_symmetry.space_group_name_H-M   'P 1'
#
loop_
_entity.id
_entity.type
_entity.pdbx_description
1 polymer ?
#
loop_
_entity_poly.entity_id
_entity_poly.type
_entity_poly.pdbx_seq_one_letter_code
_entity_poly.pdbx_strand_id
1 'polypeptide(L)' 'MRRTTLNAAADDDLSSRTTAEERLDMVWTLTLEAWELSGRPLPDYERSACPVRWIESRSP' A
#
# COMPACT_ATOMS: atom_id res chain seq x y z
N MET A 1 -14.64 18.62 -1.85
CA MET A 1 -13.51 17.71 -1.55
C MET A 1 -13.47 17.45 -0.05
N ARG A 2 -13.48 16.18 0.38
CA ARG A 2 -13.45 15.80 1.79
C ARG A 2 -11.98 15.59 2.19
N ARG A 3 -11.49 16.29 3.22
CA ARG A 3 -10.15 16.08 3.78
C ARG A 3 -10.25 15.01 4.87
N THR A 4 -9.45 13.95 4.78
CA THR A 4 -9.33 12.93 5.83
C THR A 4 -7.90 12.90 6.34
N THR A 5 -7.70 12.55 7.60
CA THR A 5 -6.36 12.30 8.14
C THR A 5 -5.93 10.88 7.76
N LEU A 6 -4.66 10.70 7.40
CA LEU A 6 -4.14 9.39 6.99
C LEU A 6 -4.19 8.34 8.12
N ASN A 7 -4.24 8.81 9.37
CA ASN A 7 -4.39 7.98 10.56
C ASN A 7 -5.84 7.80 11.03
N ALA A 8 -6.83 8.32 10.28
CA ALA A 8 -8.23 8.05 10.60
C ALA A 8 -8.45 6.54 10.52
N ALA A 9 -8.99 5.94 11.58
CA ALA A 9 -9.38 4.54 11.54
C ALA A 9 -10.27 4.32 10.32
N ALA A 10 -9.91 3.33 9.48
CA ALA A 10 -10.80 2.90 8.44
C ALA A 10 -12.08 2.42 9.12
N ASP A 11 -13.24 2.97 8.70
CA ASP A 11 -14.54 2.72 9.33
C ASP A 11 -14.98 1.25 9.28
N ASP A 12 -14.23 0.40 8.55
CA ASP A 12 -14.58 -1.00 8.33
C ASP A 12 -13.34 -1.89 8.35
N ASP A 13 -12.99 -2.42 9.54
CA ASP A 13 -11.97 -3.45 9.64
C ASP A 13 -12.48 -4.76 9.02
N LEU A 14 -11.95 -5.08 7.85
CA LEU A 14 -12.28 -6.28 7.08
C LEU A 14 -11.63 -7.55 7.66
N SER A 15 -10.77 -7.44 8.68
CA SER A 15 -10.01 -8.57 9.23
C SER A 15 -10.88 -9.71 9.75
N SER A 16 -12.09 -9.40 10.21
CA SER A 16 -13.08 -10.38 10.70
C SER A 16 -13.84 -11.11 9.60
N ARG A 17 -13.80 -10.59 8.36
CA ARG A 17 -14.61 -11.06 7.22
C ARG A 17 -13.80 -11.56 6.05
N THR A 18 -12.49 -11.40 6.09
CA THR A 18 -11.56 -11.75 5.01
C THR A 18 -10.32 -12.41 5.57
N THR A 19 -9.72 -13.28 4.78
CA THR A 19 -8.37 -13.80 4.99
C THR A 19 -7.33 -12.75 4.59
N ALA A 20 -6.07 -12.98 4.98
CA ALA A 20 -4.98 -12.11 4.56
C ALA A 20 -4.75 -12.14 3.03
N GLU A 21 -4.94 -13.30 2.42
CA GLU A 21 -4.78 -13.51 0.97
C GLU A 21 -5.85 -12.73 0.19
N GLU A 22 -7.12 -12.83 0.58
CA GLU A 22 -8.21 -12.06 -0.05
C GLU A 22 -7.96 -10.54 0.02
N ARG A 23 -7.42 -10.03 1.14
CA ARG A 23 -7.07 -8.60 1.25
C ARG A 23 -5.90 -8.22 0.36
N LEU A 24 -4.91 -9.09 0.21
CA LEU A 24 -3.79 -8.86 -0.68
C LEU A 24 -4.26 -8.81 -2.13
N ASP A 25 -5.12 -9.74 -2.55
CA ASP A 25 -5.69 -9.75 -3.89
C ASP A 25 -6.47 -8.47 -4.19
N MET A 26 -7.31 -8.02 -3.25
CA MET A 26 -8.07 -6.77 -3.38
C MET A 26 -7.16 -5.55 -3.59
N VAL A 27 -6.09 -5.43 -2.80
CA VAL A 27 -5.14 -4.30 -2.90
C VAL A 27 -4.24 -4.44 -4.13
N TRP A 28 -3.94 -5.67 -4.55
CA TRP A 28 -3.05 -5.93 -5.67
C TRP A 28 -3.63 -5.41 -6.99
N THR A 29 -4.92 -5.62 -7.25
CA THR A 29 -5.60 -5.04 -8.42
C THR A 29 -5.44 -3.52 -8.47
N LEU A 30 -5.71 -2.83 -7.36
CA LEU A 30 -5.57 -1.37 -7.28
C LEU A 30 -4.12 -0.91 -7.45
N THR A 31 -3.17 -1.70 -6.97
CA THR A 31 -1.73 -1.42 -7.11
C THR A 31 -1.30 -1.46 -8.58
N LEU A 32 -1.78 -2.44 -9.35
CA LEU A 32 -1.51 -2.55 -10.78
C LEU A 32 -2.08 -1.37 -11.56
N GLU A 33 -3.34 -1.00 -11.31
CA GLU A 33 -3.99 0.16 -11.93
C GLU A 33 -3.26 1.47 -11.61
N ALA A 34 -2.84 1.66 -10.36
CA ALA A 34 -2.08 2.83 -9.95
C ALA A 34 -0.72 2.93 -10.67
N TRP A 35 -0.05 1.79 -10.89
CA TRP A 35 1.19 1.76 -11.67
C TRP A 35 0.96 2.11 -13.14
N GLU A 36 -0.07 1.54 -13.77
CA GLU A 36 -0.44 1.86 -15.15
C GLU A 36 -0.72 3.36 -15.31
N LEU A 37 -1.50 3.95 -14.40
CA LEU A 37 -1.82 5.38 -14.38
C LEU A 37 -0.59 6.28 -14.19
N SER A 38 0.44 5.79 -13.50
CA SER A 38 1.67 6.56 -13.27
C SER A 38 2.55 6.69 -14.53
N GLY A 39 2.27 5.91 -15.57
CA GLY A 39 3.07 5.85 -16.81
C GLY A 39 4.47 5.23 -16.61
N ARG A 40 4.73 4.63 -15.45
CA ARG A 40 5.99 3.96 -15.12
C ARG A 40 5.79 2.44 -15.16
N PRO A 41 6.79 1.66 -15.60
CA PRO A 41 6.69 0.21 -15.58
C PRO A 41 6.66 -0.31 -14.14
N LEU A 42 6.07 -1.50 -13.96
CA LEU A 42 6.21 -2.24 -12.73
C LEU A 42 7.71 -2.52 -12.45
N PRO A 43 8.15 -2.38 -11.19
CA PRO A 43 9.51 -2.73 -10.82
C PRO A 43 9.86 -4.19 -11.12
N ASP A 44 11.04 -4.42 -11.69
CA ASP A 44 11.60 -5.75 -12.00
C ASP A 44 12.74 -6.15 -11.06
N TYR A 45 13.10 -5.30 -10.09
CA TYR A 45 14.10 -5.61 -9.10
C TYR A 45 13.56 -6.58 -8.04
N GLU A 46 14.45 -7.42 -7.51
CA GLU A 46 14.19 -8.20 -6.30
C GLU A 46 13.87 -7.29 -5.12
N ARG A 47 13.02 -7.75 -4.19
CA ARG A 47 12.60 -6.93 -3.05
C ARG A 47 13.79 -6.47 -2.18
N SER A 48 14.85 -7.27 -2.10
CA SER A 48 16.10 -6.92 -1.41
C SER A 48 16.89 -5.79 -2.09
N ALA A 49 16.67 -5.56 -3.37
CA ALA A 49 17.29 -4.50 -4.16
C ALA A 49 16.41 -3.25 -4.28
N CYS A 50 15.27 -3.22 -3.58
CA CYS A 50 14.38 -2.07 -3.58
C CYS A 50 15.13 -0.79 -3.17
N PRO A 51 15.04 0.32 -3.93
CA PRO A 51 15.79 1.54 -3.69
C PRO A 51 15.18 2.34 -2.52
N VAL A 52 15.19 1.75 -1.33
CA VAL A 52 14.72 2.37 -0.10
C VAL A 52 15.87 3.10 0.59
N ARG A 53 15.56 4.25 1.17
CA ARG A 53 16.42 4.93 2.12
C ARG A 53 15.83 4.73 3.51
N TRP A 54 16.59 4.11 4.41
CA TRP A 54 16.20 4.03 5.81
C TRP A 54 16.26 5.42 6.44
N ILE A 55 15.15 5.83 7.04
CA ILE A 55 15.07 7.02 7.88
C ILE A 55 14.78 6.52 9.29
N GLU A 56 15.68 6.80 10.21
CA GLU A 56 15.46 6.52 11.62
C GLU A 56 14.35 7.46 12.13
N SER A 57 13.24 6.89 12.56
CA SER A 57 12.21 7.66 13.24
C SER A 57 12.79 8.10 14.60
N ARG A 58 13.08 9.39 14.77
CA ARG A 58 13.30 9.93 16.12
C ARG A 58 12.03 9.64 16.94
N SER A 59 12.18 8.85 18.01
CA SER A 59 11.13 8.78 19.02
C SER A 59 10.92 10.16 19.63
N PRO A 60 9.67 10.56 19.89
CA PRO A 60 9.38 11.75 20.68
C PRO A 60 9.87 11.62 22.12
#